data_AF-A0A2M8N4D8-F1
#
_entry.id   AF-A0A2M8N4D8-F1
#
_cell.length_a   1.000
_cell.length_b   1.000
_cell.length_c   1.000
_cell.angle_alpha   90.00
_cell.angle_beta   90.00
_cell.angle_gamma   90.00
#
_symmetry.space_group_name_H-M   'P 1'
#
loop_
_entity.id
_entity.type
_entity.pdbx_description
1 polymer ?
#
loop_
_entity_poly.entity_id
_entity_poly.type
_entity_poly.pdbx_seq_one_letter_code
_entity_poly.pdbx_strand_id
1 'polypeptide(L)'
;MSMQETAEAGAAFALILPPEDPMADLVIAQVTAACEGATLTVHDSLETAAVEHAEAQLVLILPDPTEALARILQNTGSCEAALTGWKAVMAPLLDEVQRHWQRLWVLDARAVAAGDPEALALFGAAGEAAQAVTLPPQPDAMYMVLAGVLVAQDAETGRMAADVADLRRGGGDEVHDLDQCEAALGHFAALNGVVEALRERVAELTLDAAKAEALERQMEAAEAERTARDAALAAALLAAQTEQAAQADRLVAVERELAQVYQSRSWRFTRMFRALRRS
;
A
#
# COMPACT_ATOMS: atom_id res chain seq x y z
N MET A 1 13.04 -40.56 -60.69
CA MET A 1 13.34 -40.75 -59.26
C MET A 1 13.30 -39.36 -58.62
N SER A 2 12.11 -38.96 -58.18
CA SER A 2 11.90 -37.70 -57.47
C SER A 2 12.25 -37.93 -56.00
N MET A 3 13.24 -37.19 -55.51
CA MET A 3 13.61 -37.13 -54.10
C MET A 3 12.55 -36.31 -53.36
N GLN A 4 11.89 -36.98 -52.41
CA GLN A 4 11.51 -36.46 -51.09
C GLN A 4 11.16 -34.96 -50.99
N GLU A 5 9.90 -34.64 -51.29
CA GLU A 5 9.14 -33.68 -50.47
C GLU A 5 8.84 -34.39 -49.14
N THR A 6 9.78 -34.35 -48.20
CA THR A 6 9.41 -34.46 -46.79
C THR A 6 8.68 -33.17 -46.46
N ALA A 7 7.35 -33.23 -46.42
CA ALA A 7 6.55 -32.21 -45.76
C ALA A 7 7.17 -31.96 -44.39
N GLU A 8 7.72 -30.76 -44.19
CA GLU A 8 8.08 -30.27 -42.87
C GLU A 8 6.77 -30.32 -42.07
N ALA A 9 6.63 -31.33 -41.22
CA ALA A 9 5.56 -31.36 -40.24
C ALA A 9 5.82 -30.16 -39.33
N GLY A 10 5.14 -29.05 -39.61
CA GLY A 10 5.21 -27.85 -38.78
C GLY A 10 4.95 -28.24 -37.33
N ALA A 11 5.72 -27.68 -36.40
CA ALA A 11 5.51 -27.92 -34.98
C ALA A 11 4.05 -27.61 -34.61
N ALA A 12 3.45 -28.47 -33.79
CA ALA A 12 2.11 -28.26 -33.27
C ALA A 12 2.22 -27.81 -31.81
N PHE A 13 1.62 -26.66 -31.51
CA PHE A 13 1.58 -26.08 -30.17
C PHE A 13 0.12 -25.98 -29.72
N ALA A 14 -0.16 -26.47 -28.51
CA ALA A 14 -1.42 -26.20 -27.83
C ALA A 14 -1.15 -25.13 -26.76
N LEU A 15 -1.74 -23.96 -26.96
CA LEU A 15 -1.61 -22.81 -26.08
C LEU A 15 -2.75 -22.81 -25.06
N ILE A 16 -2.41 -22.74 -23.78
CA ILE A 16 -3.36 -22.70 -22.67
C ILE A 16 -3.38 -21.30 -22.08
N LEU A 17 -4.53 -20.65 -22.15
CA LEU A 17 -4.78 -19.31 -21.63
C LEU A 17 -6.00 -19.31 -20.71
N PRO A 18 -5.89 -18.77 -19.48
CA PRO A 18 -7.06 -18.60 -18.63
C PRO A 18 -8.09 -17.67 -19.33
N PRO A 19 -9.39 -18.03 -19.35
CA PRO A 19 -10.42 -17.29 -20.10
C PRO A 19 -10.67 -15.87 -19.57
N GLU A 20 -10.24 -15.56 -18.35
CA GLU A 20 -10.39 -14.25 -17.72
C GLU A 20 -9.12 -13.38 -17.80
N ASP A 21 -8.07 -13.83 -18.50
CA ASP A 21 -6.84 -13.05 -18.61
C ASP A 21 -7.02 -11.84 -19.55
N PRO A 22 -6.85 -10.60 -19.06
CA PRO A 22 -6.96 -9.40 -19.89
C PRO A 22 -5.89 -9.31 -20.99
N MET A 23 -4.84 -10.15 -20.94
CA MET A 23 -3.77 -10.21 -21.93
C MET A 23 -3.98 -11.29 -22.99
N ALA A 24 -5.04 -12.11 -22.90
CA ALA A 24 -5.24 -13.28 -23.77
C ALA A 24 -5.13 -12.95 -25.27
N ASP A 25 -5.85 -11.93 -25.75
CA ASP A 25 -5.83 -11.53 -27.17
C ASP A 25 -4.43 -11.09 -27.65
N LEU A 26 -3.70 -10.35 -26.80
CA LEU A 26 -2.34 -9.89 -27.12
C LEU A 26 -1.37 -11.05 -27.16
N VAL A 27 -1.48 -11.97 -26.21
CA VAL A 27 -0.66 -13.18 -26.17
C VAL A 27 -0.91 -14.03 -27.40
N ILE A 28 -2.17 -14.27 -27.78
CA ILE A 28 -2.51 -15.02 -29.00
C ILE A 28 -1.90 -14.34 -30.22
N ALA A 29 -2.02 -13.02 -30.33
CA ALA A 29 -1.44 -12.27 -31.45
C ALA A 29 0.09 -12.40 -31.52
N GLN A 30 0.80 -12.27 -30.40
CA GLN A 30 2.26 -12.38 -30.34
C GLN A 30 2.74 -13.80 -30.65
N VAL A 31 2.11 -14.82 -30.05
CA VAL A 31 2.45 -16.23 -30.32
C VAL A 31 2.16 -16.59 -31.78
N THR A 32 1.04 -16.13 -32.34
CA THR A 32 0.69 -16.37 -33.75
C THR A 32 1.72 -15.72 -34.68
N ALA A 33 2.20 -14.52 -34.36
CA ALA A 33 3.24 -13.84 -35.14
C ALA A 33 4.60 -14.56 -35.03
N ALA A 34 4.94 -15.13 -33.87
CA ALA A 34 6.17 -15.88 -33.67
C ALA A 34 6.17 -17.27 -34.34
N CYS A 35 4.98 -17.89 -34.47
CA CYS A 35 4.75 -19.24 -34.99
C CYS A 35 4.55 -19.30 -36.51
N GLU A 36 5.37 -18.62 -37.33
CA GLU A 36 5.17 -18.65 -38.80
C GLU A 36 5.33 -20.08 -39.36
N GLY A 37 4.21 -20.67 -39.81
CA GLY A 37 4.17 -22.05 -40.35
C GLY A 37 3.85 -23.16 -39.33
N ALA A 38 3.70 -22.84 -38.04
CA ALA A 38 3.28 -23.79 -37.01
C ALA A 38 1.75 -23.78 -36.82
N THR A 39 1.20 -24.92 -36.43
CA THR A 39 -0.23 -25.03 -36.06
C THR A 39 -0.41 -24.68 -34.59
N LEU A 40 -1.15 -23.61 -34.32
CA LEU A 40 -1.49 -23.13 -32.98
C LEU A 40 -2.97 -23.42 -32.69
N THR A 41 -3.25 -24.14 -31.60
CA THR A 41 -4.60 -24.30 -31.05
C THR A 41 -4.68 -23.66 -29.67
N VAL A 42 -5.76 -22.95 -29.38
CA VAL A 42 -5.94 -22.23 -28.10
C VAL A 42 -6.98 -22.97 -27.27
N HIS A 43 -6.64 -23.21 -26.00
CA HIS A 43 -7.45 -23.95 -25.03
C HIS A 43 -7.60 -23.14 -23.74
N ASP A 44 -8.73 -23.32 -23.06
CA ASP A 44 -9.04 -22.73 -21.76
C ASP A 44 -8.57 -23.59 -20.57
N SER A 45 -8.26 -24.87 -20.83
CA SER A 45 -7.86 -25.85 -19.83
C SER A 45 -6.68 -26.69 -20.31
N LEU A 46 -5.73 -26.93 -19.40
CA LEU A 46 -4.60 -27.82 -19.63
C LEU A 46 -5.04 -29.28 -19.83
N GLU A 47 -6.06 -29.72 -19.11
CA GLU A 47 -6.60 -31.08 -19.24
C GLU A 47 -7.15 -31.33 -20.65
N THR A 48 -7.98 -30.41 -21.16
CA THR A 48 -8.55 -30.50 -22.52
C THR A 48 -7.44 -30.49 -23.58
N ALA A 49 -6.49 -29.56 -23.47
CA ALA A 49 -5.37 -29.46 -24.38
C ALA A 49 -4.52 -30.74 -24.42
N ALA A 50 -4.25 -31.34 -23.24
CA ALA A 50 -3.46 -32.56 -23.13
C ALA A 50 -4.15 -33.78 -23.76
N VAL A 51 -5.48 -33.87 -23.65
CA VAL A 51 -6.28 -34.96 -24.24
C VAL A 51 -6.39 -34.82 -25.76
N GLU A 52 -6.71 -33.62 -26.26
CA GLU A 52 -6.90 -33.38 -27.69
C GLU A 52 -5.60 -33.38 -28.48
N HIS A 53 -4.49 -33.03 -27.83
CA HIS A 53 -3.18 -32.92 -28.44
C HIS A 53 -2.12 -33.79 -27.73
N ALA A 54 -2.35 -35.10 -27.76
CA ALA A 54 -1.50 -36.09 -27.09
C ALA A 54 -0.03 -36.12 -27.55
N GLU A 55 0.33 -35.50 -28.68
CA GLU A 55 1.72 -35.43 -29.19
C GLU A 55 2.26 -33.99 -29.30
N ALA A 56 1.42 -32.95 -29.12
CA ALA A 56 1.86 -31.57 -29.26
C ALA A 56 2.66 -31.07 -28.05
N GLN A 57 3.44 -30.02 -28.23
CA GLN A 57 4.00 -29.29 -27.09
C GLN A 57 2.90 -28.43 -26.46
N LEU A 58 2.75 -28.52 -25.14
CA LEU A 58 1.80 -27.73 -24.38
C LEU A 58 2.50 -26.44 -23.91
N VAL A 59 1.86 -25.30 -24.09
CA VAL A 59 2.39 -24.01 -23.63
C VAL A 59 1.37 -23.36 -22.72
N LEU A 60 1.67 -23.30 -21.44
CA LEU A 60 0.84 -22.67 -20.43
C LEU A 60 1.34 -21.25 -20.17
N ILE A 61 0.48 -20.27 -20.41
CA ILE A 61 0.81 -18.87 -20.19
C ILE A 61 0.09 -18.39 -18.94
N LEU A 62 0.88 -17.95 -17.96
CA LEU A 62 0.38 -17.50 -16.66
C LEU A 62 0.86 -16.09 -16.36
N PRO A 63 0.03 -15.24 -15.74
CA PRO A 63 0.50 -14.00 -15.13
C PRO A 63 1.44 -14.26 -13.94
N ASP A 64 2.28 -13.29 -13.61
CA ASP A 64 3.06 -13.34 -12.36
C ASP A 64 2.13 -13.58 -11.15
N PRO A 65 2.48 -14.49 -10.22
CA PRO A 65 1.64 -14.78 -9.05
C PRO A 65 1.23 -13.55 -8.24
N THR A 66 2.13 -12.57 -8.11
CA THR A 66 1.85 -11.30 -7.40
C THR A 66 0.86 -10.45 -8.19
N GLU A 67 1.03 -10.35 -9.52
CA GLU A 67 0.09 -9.63 -10.38
C GLU A 67 -1.30 -10.28 -10.36
N ALA A 68 -1.36 -11.60 -10.47
CA ALA A 68 -2.60 -12.37 -10.44
C ALA A 68 -3.36 -12.16 -9.12
N LEU A 69 -2.66 -12.29 -8.00
CA LEU A 69 -3.24 -12.09 -6.67
C LEU A 69 -3.65 -10.62 -6.45
N ALA A 70 -2.86 -9.66 -6.93
CA ALA A 70 -3.21 -8.23 -6.85
C ALA A 70 -4.49 -7.90 -7.63
N ARG A 71 -4.71 -8.51 -8.80
CA ARG A 71 -5.96 -8.37 -9.56
C ARG A 71 -7.17 -8.91 -8.79
N ILE A 72 -7.05 -10.12 -8.24
CA ILE A 72 -8.13 -10.72 -7.44
C ILE A 72 -8.40 -9.87 -6.19
N LEU A 73 -7.35 -9.38 -5.53
CA LEU A 73 -7.46 -8.51 -4.37
C LEU A 73 -8.15 -7.18 -4.71
N GLN A 74 -7.81 -6.58 -5.84
CA GLN A 74 -8.45 -5.34 -6.32
C GLN A 74 -9.93 -5.54 -6.63
N ASN A 75 -10.31 -6.70 -7.17
CA ASN A 75 -11.71 -7.02 -7.50
C ASN A 75 -12.55 -7.38 -6.28
N THR A 76 -11.97 -8.10 -5.31
CA THR A 76 -12.69 -8.62 -4.14
C THR A 76 -12.65 -7.69 -2.92
N GLY A 77 -11.61 -6.85 -2.81
CA GLY A 77 -11.37 -6.00 -1.64
C GLY A 77 -11.03 -6.78 -0.36
N SER A 78 -10.76 -8.09 -0.43
CA SER A 78 -10.51 -8.95 0.73
C SER A 78 -9.31 -9.86 0.52
N CYS A 79 -8.36 -9.82 1.45
CA CYS A 79 -7.16 -10.66 1.42
C CYS A 79 -7.49 -12.16 1.51
N GLU A 80 -8.44 -12.52 2.38
CA GLU A 80 -8.87 -13.93 2.56
C GLU A 80 -9.58 -14.47 1.32
N ALA A 81 -10.48 -13.68 0.73
CA ALA A 81 -11.17 -14.05 -0.50
C ALA A 81 -10.18 -14.16 -1.67
N ALA A 82 -9.21 -13.26 -1.75
CA ALA A 82 -8.18 -13.28 -2.79
C ALA A 82 -7.28 -14.52 -2.70
N LEU A 83 -6.77 -14.83 -1.51
CA LEU A 83 -5.98 -16.04 -1.27
C LEU A 83 -6.77 -17.31 -1.58
N THR A 84 -8.01 -17.41 -1.10
CA THR A 84 -8.88 -18.57 -1.33
C THR A 84 -9.17 -18.74 -2.82
N GLY A 85 -9.54 -17.66 -3.51
CA GLY A 85 -9.82 -17.69 -4.95
C GLY A 85 -8.59 -18.07 -5.78
N TRP A 86 -7.43 -17.50 -5.46
CA TRP A 86 -6.19 -17.82 -6.16
C TRP A 86 -5.77 -19.28 -5.93
N LYS A 87 -5.79 -19.77 -4.69
CA LYS A 87 -5.45 -21.18 -4.37
C LYS A 87 -6.39 -22.17 -5.05
N ALA A 88 -7.69 -21.85 -5.12
CA ALA A 88 -8.68 -22.71 -5.77
C ALA A 88 -8.42 -22.89 -7.28
N VAL A 89 -7.82 -21.90 -7.93
CA VAL A 89 -7.42 -21.97 -9.35
C VAL A 89 -6.04 -22.63 -9.50
N MET A 90 -5.07 -22.23 -8.68
CA MET A 90 -3.68 -22.65 -8.86
C MET A 90 -3.39 -24.09 -8.43
N ALA A 91 -4.01 -24.56 -7.34
CA ALA A 91 -3.77 -25.92 -6.86
C ALA A 91 -4.07 -27.01 -7.92
N PRO A 92 -5.29 -27.07 -8.52
CA PRO A 92 -5.57 -28.08 -9.54
C PRO A 92 -4.73 -27.87 -10.81
N LEU A 93 -4.40 -26.62 -11.15
CA LEU A 93 -3.53 -26.34 -12.29
C LEU A 93 -2.12 -26.90 -12.08
N LEU A 94 -1.51 -26.68 -10.91
CA LEU A 94 -0.17 -27.19 -10.59
C LEU A 94 -0.13 -28.72 -10.54
N ASP A 95 -1.19 -29.37 -10.05
CA ASP A 95 -1.32 -30.83 -10.10
C ASP A 95 -1.31 -31.35 -11.55
N GLU A 96 -1.98 -30.64 -12.46
CA GLU A 96 -2.04 -31.00 -13.89
C GLU A 96 -0.71 -30.72 -14.61
N VAL A 97 -0.09 -29.58 -14.30
CA VAL A 97 1.26 -29.23 -14.77
C VAL A 97 2.25 -30.33 -14.41
N GLN A 98 2.18 -30.86 -13.19
CA GLN A 98 3.06 -31.93 -12.75
C GLN A 98 2.86 -33.23 -13.54
N ARG A 99 1.66 -33.52 -14.05
CA ARG A 99 1.41 -34.72 -14.89
C ARG A 99 1.99 -34.57 -16.29
N HIS A 100 2.05 -33.34 -16.81
CA HIS A 100 2.45 -33.06 -18.18
C HIS A 100 3.81 -32.37 -18.31
N TRP A 101 4.58 -32.31 -17.22
CA TRP A 101 5.82 -31.53 -17.11
C TRP A 101 6.84 -31.78 -18.23
N GLN A 102 6.94 -33.00 -18.76
CA GLN A 102 7.90 -33.35 -19.82
C GLN A 102 7.63 -32.66 -21.16
N ARG A 103 6.40 -32.19 -21.37
CA ARG A 103 5.90 -31.63 -22.64
C ARG A 103 5.29 -30.25 -22.46
N LEU A 104 5.51 -29.65 -21.29
CA LEU A 104 4.90 -28.40 -20.91
C LEU A 104 5.95 -27.31 -20.78
N TRP A 105 5.70 -26.18 -21.44
CA TRP A 105 6.41 -24.93 -21.20
C TRP A 105 5.52 -23.96 -20.47
N VAL A 106 6.04 -23.31 -19.44
CA VAL A 106 5.33 -22.28 -18.69
C VAL A 106 5.99 -20.93 -18.97
N LEU A 107 5.20 -19.97 -19.46
CA LEU A 107 5.68 -18.64 -19.84
C LEU A 107 4.95 -17.55 -19.07
N ASP A 108 5.61 -16.39 -18.94
CA ASP A 108 5.01 -15.20 -18.36
C ASP A 108 4.10 -14.49 -19.37
N ALA A 109 2.83 -14.32 -19.01
CA ALA A 109 1.82 -13.71 -19.88
C ALA A 109 2.17 -12.28 -20.30
N ARG A 110 2.75 -11.48 -19.40
CA ARG A 110 3.11 -10.09 -19.68
C ARG A 110 4.35 -10.02 -20.56
N ALA A 111 5.34 -10.90 -20.35
CA ALA A 111 6.52 -10.98 -21.21
C ALA A 111 6.12 -11.37 -22.65
N VAL A 112 5.28 -12.40 -22.80
CA VAL A 112 4.78 -12.82 -24.12
C VAL A 112 3.94 -11.71 -24.76
N ALA A 113 3.02 -11.08 -24.03
CA ALA A 113 2.21 -9.96 -24.54
C ALA A 113 3.05 -8.74 -24.95
N ALA A 114 4.20 -8.52 -24.28
CA ALA A 114 5.14 -7.45 -24.60
C ALA A 114 6.00 -7.75 -25.84
N GLY A 115 5.95 -8.97 -26.36
CA GLY A 115 6.82 -9.41 -27.44
C GLY A 115 8.26 -9.61 -26.99
N ASP A 116 8.47 -10.04 -25.75
CA ASP A 116 9.81 -10.34 -25.22
C ASP A 116 10.48 -11.42 -26.07
N PRO A 117 11.65 -11.14 -26.70
CA PRO A 117 12.30 -12.08 -27.60
C PRO A 117 12.71 -13.38 -26.89
N GLU A 118 13.04 -13.35 -25.60
CA GLU A 118 13.40 -14.56 -24.85
C GLU A 118 12.18 -15.47 -24.66
N ALA A 119 11.03 -14.91 -24.27
CA ALA A 119 9.79 -15.65 -24.15
C ALA A 119 9.30 -16.22 -25.50
N LEU A 120 9.48 -15.47 -26.60
CA LEU A 120 9.04 -15.87 -27.94
C LEU A 120 10.00 -16.85 -28.64
N ALA A 121 11.28 -16.90 -28.25
CA ALA A 121 12.28 -17.80 -28.86
C ALA A 121 11.89 -19.28 -28.79
N LEU A 122 11.02 -19.68 -27.84
CA LEU A 122 10.51 -21.05 -27.74
C LEU A 122 9.65 -21.47 -28.94
N PHE A 123 9.05 -20.52 -29.64
CA PHE A 123 8.15 -20.77 -30.77
C PHE A 123 8.85 -20.80 -32.13
N GLY A 124 10.11 -20.37 -32.20
CA GLY A 124 10.89 -20.35 -33.45
C GLY A 124 11.94 -19.25 -33.50
N ALA A 125 12.63 -19.12 -34.65
CA ALA A 125 13.52 -18.00 -34.89
C ALA A 125 12.70 -16.71 -34.87
N ALA A 126 13.00 -15.82 -33.93
CA ALA A 126 12.26 -14.59 -33.67
C ALA A 126 11.92 -13.86 -34.99
N GLY A 127 10.65 -13.95 -35.40
CA GLY A 127 10.09 -13.05 -36.40
C GLY A 127 10.19 -11.61 -35.90
N GLU A 128 10.04 -10.62 -36.79
CA GLU A 128 9.95 -9.23 -36.35
C GLU A 128 8.85 -9.10 -35.29
N ALA A 129 9.22 -8.61 -34.10
CA ALA A 129 8.27 -8.42 -33.01
C ALA A 129 7.04 -7.66 -33.52
N ALA A 130 5.84 -8.22 -33.30
CA ALA A 130 4.62 -7.57 -33.74
C ALA A 130 4.51 -6.21 -33.03
N GLN A 131 4.29 -5.16 -33.86
CA GLN A 131 4.05 -3.73 -33.57
C GLN A 131 3.93 -3.32 -32.10
N ALA A 132 4.48 -2.14 -31.75
CA ALA A 132 4.35 -1.50 -30.44
C ALA A 132 2.96 -1.73 -29.77
N VAL A 133 2.93 -2.66 -28.81
CA VAL A 133 1.70 -3.09 -28.15
C VAL A 133 1.44 -2.24 -26.91
N THR A 134 0.22 -1.75 -26.77
CA THR A 134 -0.23 -1.14 -25.51
C THR A 134 -0.68 -2.26 -24.57
N LEU A 135 0.13 -2.56 -23.56
CA LEU A 135 -0.22 -3.57 -22.55
C LEU A 135 -1.36 -3.08 -21.65
N PRO A 136 -2.20 -3.99 -21.14
CA PRO A 136 -3.16 -3.67 -20.09
C PRO A 136 -2.43 -3.10 -18.86
N PRO A 137 -3.03 -2.10 -18.18
CA PRO A 137 -2.43 -1.52 -16.99
C PRO A 137 -2.22 -2.61 -15.93
N GLN A 138 -1.11 -2.48 -15.19
CA GLN A 138 -0.89 -3.27 -13.99
C GLN A 138 -1.92 -2.87 -12.92
N PRO A 139 -2.20 -3.78 -11.95
CA PRO A 139 -2.95 -3.43 -10.76
C PRO A 139 -2.33 -2.22 -10.04
N ASP A 140 -3.13 -1.52 -9.22
CA ASP A 140 -2.63 -0.40 -8.42
C ASP A 140 -1.41 -0.86 -7.57
N ALA A 141 -0.40 0.01 -7.48
CA ALA A 141 0.83 -0.28 -6.75
C ALA A 141 0.58 -0.70 -5.29
N MET A 142 -0.46 -0.15 -4.64
CA MET A 142 -0.88 -0.58 -3.31
C MET A 142 -1.28 -2.06 -3.28
N TYR A 143 -2.07 -2.52 -4.25
CA TYR A 143 -2.49 -3.93 -4.34
C TYR A 143 -1.33 -4.84 -4.72
N MET A 144 -0.39 -4.39 -5.55
CA MET A 144 0.84 -5.13 -5.84
C MET A 144 1.68 -5.36 -4.57
N VAL A 145 1.86 -4.32 -3.74
CA VAL A 145 2.58 -4.44 -2.46
C VAL A 145 1.84 -5.39 -1.51
N LEU A 146 0.51 -5.23 -1.37
CA LEU A 146 -0.29 -6.10 -0.50
C LEU A 146 -0.24 -7.56 -0.97
N ALA A 147 -0.36 -7.82 -2.27
CA ALA A 147 -0.24 -9.16 -2.83
C ALA A 147 1.14 -9.77 -2.55
N GLY A 148 2.22 -9.01 -2.71
CA GLY A 148 3.57 -9.49 -2.38
C GLY A 148 3.71 -9.87 -0.89
N VAL A 149 3.12 -9.08 0.02
CA VAL A 149 3.07 -9.41 1.45
C VAL A 149 2.25 -10.67 1.70
N LEU A 150 1.11 -10.86 1.03
CA LEU A 150 0.29 -12.06 1.16
C LEU A 150 1.04 -13.32 0.70
N VAL A 151 1.74 -13.26 -0.43
CA VAL A 151 2.59 -14.36 -0.92
C VAL A 151 3.69 -14.69 0.09
N ALA A 152 4.29 -13.68 0.73
CA ALA A 152 5.35 -13.89 1.72
C ALA A 152 4.84 -14.41 3.08
N GLN A 153 3.62 -14.07 3.48
CA GLN A 153 3.06 -14.43 4.80
C GLN A 153 2.31 -15.77 4.79
N ASP A 154 1.66 -16.13 3.69
CA ASP A 154 0.96 -17.42 3.55
C ASP A 154 1.90 -18.47 2.96
N ALA A 155 2.34 -19.43 3.79
CA ALA A 155 3.34 -20.43 3.40
C ALA A 155 2.90 -21.38 2.27
N GLU A 156 1.59 -21.54 2.05
CA GLU A 156 1.08 -22.36 0.95
C GLU A 156 1.11 -21.57 -0.36
N THR A 157 0.62 -20.33 -0.36
CA THR A 157 0.70 -19.42 -1.50
C THR A 157 2.14 -19.14 -1.90
N GLY A 158 3.02 -18.91 -0.93
CA GLY A 158 4.46 -18.73 -1.17
C GLY A 158 5.09 -19.93 -1.86
N ARG A 159 4.72 -21.16 -1.47
CA ARG A 159 5.18 -22.39 -2.14
C ARG A 159 4.66 -22.50 -3.57
N MET A 160 3.35 -22.32 -3.78
CA MET A 160 2.77 -22.37 -5.12
C MET A 160 3.37 -21.29 -6.05
N ALA A 161 3.66 -20.09 -5.55
CA ALA A 161 4.31 -19.04 -6.32
C ALA A 161 5.76 -19.40 -6.70
N ALA A 162 6.49 -20.06 -5.78
CA ALA A 162 7.81 -20.60 -6.07
C ALA A 162 7.74 -21.72 -7.12
N ASP A 163 6.79 -22.64 -7.01
CA ASP A 163 6.59 -23.71 -8.01
C ASP A 163 6.35 -23.13 -9.41
N VAL A 164 5.53 -22.07 -9.54
CA VAL A 164 5.32 -21.36 -10.82
C VAL A 164 6.62 -20.73 -11.33
N ALA A 165 7.42 -20.10 -10.45
CA ALA A 165 8.70 -19.52 -10.84
C ALA A 165 9.71 -20.60 -11.29
N ASP A 166 9.71 -21.76 -10.64
CA ASP A 166 10.56 -22.91 -10.97
C ASP A 166 10.17 -23.49 -12.33
N LEU A 167 8.86 -23.65 -12.57
CA LEU A 167 8.33 -24.09 -13.85
C LEU A 167 8.71 -23.16 -15.01
N ARG A 168 8.67 -21.84 -14.78
CA ARG A 168 9.07 -20.82 -15.77
C ARG A 168 10.56 -20.84 -16.10
N ARG A 169 11.40 -21.22 -15.14
CA ARG A 169 12.84 -21.40 -15.39
C ARG A 169 13.15 -22.63 -16.26
N GLY A 170 12.14 -23.47 -16.50
CA GLY A 170 12.28 -24.73 -17.23
C GLY A 170 12.89 -25.77 -16.30
N GLY A 171 12.11 -26.79 -15.93
CA GLY A 171 12.52 -27.87 -15.02
C GLY A 171 13.60 -28.82 -15.57
N GLY A 172 14.49 -28.34 -16.45
CA GLY A 172 15.63 -29.06 -16.97
C GLY A 172 16.88 -28.76 -16.16
N ASP A 173 17.15 -29.59 -15.16
CA ASP A 173 18.49 -30.01 -14.68
C ASP A 173 19.59 -28.94 -14.51
N GLU A 174 19.24 -27.66 -14.36
CA GLU A 174 20.10 -26.72 -13.65
C GLU A 174 19.94 -27.01 -12.16
N VAL A 175 20.65 -28.06 -11.72
CA VAL A 175 21.21 -28.09 -10.37
C VAL A 175 21.68 -26.67 -10.10
N HIS A 176 20.94 -25.92 -9.28
CA HIS A 176 21.29 -24.55 -8.96
C HIS A 176 22.76 -24.57 -8.56
N ASP A 177 23.59 -23.94 -9.39
CA ASP A 177 25.01 -23.87 -9.14
C ASP A 177 25.15 -23.34 -7.70
N LEU A 178 25.97 -24.00 -6.89
CA LEU A 178 26.10 -23.68 -5.47
C LEU A 178 26.37 -22.18 -5.29
N ASP A 179 27.10 -21.60 -6.24
CA ASP A 179 27.42 -20.18 -6.35
C ASP A 179 26.19 -19.28 -6.55
N GLN A 180 25.17 -19.73 -7.31
CA GLN A 180 23.90 -19.00 -7.46
C GLN A 180 23.04 -19.11 -6.19
N CYS A 181 23.04 -20.24 -5.51
CA CYS A 181 22.40 -20.37 -4.20
C CYS A 181 23.09 -19.50 -3.14
N GLU A 182 24.42 -19.43 -3.13
CA GLU A 182 25.17 -18.52 -2.26
C GLU A 182 24.91 -17.05 -2.59
N ALA A 183 24.83 -16.69 -3.87
CA ALA A 183 24.45 -15.33 -4.29
C ALA A 183 23.02 -14.96 -3.88
N ALA A 184 22.07 -15.88 -4.01
CA ALA A 184 20.69 -15.70 -3.57
C ALA A 184 20.60 -15.57 -2.04
N LEU A 185 21.36 -16.37 -1.28
CA LEU A 185 21.46 -16.25 0.17
C LEU A 185 22.10 -14.91 0.58
N GLY A 186 23.11 -14.44 -0.15
CA GLY A 186 23.70 -13.11 0.04
C GLY A 186 22.71 -11.98 -0.19
N HIS A 187 21.91 -12.05 -1.27
CA HIS A 187 20.83 -11.11 -1.53
C HIS A 187 19.74 -11.16 -0.47
N PHE A 188 19.34 -12.36 -0.02
CA PHE A 188 18.35 -12.52 1.04
C PHE A 188 18.84 -11.94 2.37
N ALA A 189 20.11 -12.14 2.73
CA ALA A 189 20.71 -11.54 3.91
C ALA A 189 20.76 -10.00 3.81
N ALA A 190 21.09 -9.46 2.64
CA ALA A 190 21.06 -8.02 2.38
C ALA A 190 19.64 -7.45 2.48
N LEU A 191 18.65 -8.13 1.91
CA LEU A 191 17.23 -7.77 2.02
C LEU A 191 16.74 -7.80 3.46
N ASN A 192 17.12 -8.81 4.25
CA ASN A 192 16.80 -8.83 5.68
C ASN A 192 17.45 -7.67 6.43
N GLY A 193 18.69 -7.30 6.09
CA GLY A 193 19.32 -6.10 6.64
C GLY A 193 18.53 -4.82 6.34
N VAL A 194 18.02 -4.68 5.12
CA VAL A 194 17.16 -3.55 4.73
C VAL A 194 15.83 -3.58 5.49
N VAL A 195 15.21 -4.75 5.65
CA VAL A 195 13.96 -4.91 6.40
C VAL A 195 14.15 -4.54 7.87
N GLU A 196 15.24 -4.97 8.51
CA GLU A 196 15.53 -4.58 9.89
C GLU A 196 15.78 -3.07 10.03
N ALA A 197 16.53 -2.47 9.11
CA ALA A 197 16.71 -1.02 9.09
C ALA A 197 15.38 -0.26 8.91
N LEU A 198 14.47 -0.77 8.07
CA LEU A 198 13.14 -0.21 7.91
C LEU A 198 12.29 -0.39 9.18
N ARG A 199 12.38 -1.53 9.87
CA ARG A 199 11.69 -1.76 11.15
C ARG A 199 12.18 -0.80 12.22
N GLU A 200 13.50 -0.61 12.32
CA GLU A 200 14.09 0.36 13.23
C GLU A 200 13.62 1.79 12.90
N ARG A 201 13.61 2.15 11.62
CA ARG A 201 13.14 3.48 11.20
C ARG A 201 11.66 3.71 11.50
N VAL A 202 10.80 2.69 11.34
CA VAL A 202 9.39 2.77 11.72
C VAL A 202 9.25 2.90 13.24
N ALA A 203 10.04 2.17 14.03
CA ALA A 203 10.06 2.30 15.49
C ALA A 203 10.50 3.72 15.93
N GLU A 204 11.49 4.32 15.27
CA GLU A 204 11.88 5.71 15.52
C GLU A 204 10.74 6.69 15.21
N LEU A 205 10.10 6.56 14.04
CA LEU A 205 9.02 7.45 13.63
C LEU A 205 7.81 7.36 14.57
N THR A 206 7.47 6.16 15.04
CA THR A 206 6.41 5.97 16.03
C THR A 206 6.75 6.58 17.39
N LEU A 207 8.01 6.46 17.83
CA LEU A 207 8.48 7.11 19.04
C LEU A 207 8.43 8.64 18.91
N ASP A 208 8.85 9.19 17.78
CA ASP A 208 8.83 10.64 17.54
C ASP A 208 7.40 11.18 17.41
N ALA A 209 6.48 10.43 16.82
CA ALA A 209 5.05 10.77 16.82
C ALA A 209 4.49 10.80 18.25
N ALA A 210 4.83 9.83 19.10
CA ALA A 210 4.41 9.81 20.49
C ALA A 210 4.99 10.99 21.30
N LYS A 211 6.24 11.40 21.02
CA LYS A 211 6.85 12.60 21.62
C LYS A 211 6.13 13.88 21.18
N ALA A 212 5.82 14.00 19.89
CA ALA A 212 5.10 15.16 19.35
C ALA A 212 3.72 15.31 20.01
N GLU A 213 2.96 14.21 20.12
CA GLU A 213 1.66 14.21 20.77
C GLU A 213 1.77 14.54 22.28
N ALA A 214 2.79 14.05 22.98
CA ALA A 214 3.01 14.39 24.38
C ALA A 214 3.34 15.88 24.58
N LEU A 215 4.12 16.48 23.66
CA LEU A 215 4.44 17.91 23.68
C LEU A 215 3.20 18.76 23.39
N GLU A 216 2.37 18.36 22.43
CA GLU A 216 1.11 19.02 22.11
C GLU A 216 0.18 19.08 23.33
N ARG A 217 -0.02 17.95 24.02
CA ARG A 217 -0.81 17.92 25.27
C ARG A 217 -0.24 18.81 26.38
N GLN A 218 1.09 18.95 26.46
CA GLN A 218 1.73 19.86 27.43
C GLN A 218 1.48 21.32 27.07
N MET A 219 1.54 21.66 25.77
CA MET A 219 1.24 23.01 25.30
C MET A 219 -0.22 23.38 25.57
N GLU A 220 -1.17 22.49 25.26
CA GLU A 220 -2.60 22.69 25.55
C GLU A 220 -2.85 22.90 27.05
N ALA A 221 -2.21 22.09 27.91
CA ALA A 221 -2.33 22.24 29.37
C ALA A 221 -1.76 23.58 29.86
N ALA A 222 -0.62 24.02 29.34
CA ALA A 222 0.00 25.29 29.69
C ALA A 222 -0.85 26.49 29.21
N GLU A 223 -1.45 26.40 28.03
CA GLU A 223 -2.37 27.41 27.50
C GLU A 223 -3.66 27.51 28.33
N ALA A 224 -4.21 26.37 28.75
CA ALA A 224 -5.36 26.33 29.65
C ALA A 224 -5.03 26.97 31.01
N GLU A 225 -3.86 26.67 31.58
CA GLU A 225 -3.42 27.28 32.84
C GLU A 225 -3.19 28.78 32.71
N ARG A 226 -2.55 29.22 31.62
CA ARG A 226 -2.36 30.65 31.34
C ARG A 226 -3.70 31.37 31.22
N THR A 227 -4.64 30.80 30.47
CA THR A 227 -5.99 31.37 30.29
C THR A 227 -6.72 31.47 31.63
N ALA A 228 -6.61 30.45 32.49
CA ALA A 228 -7.20 30.48 33.83
C ALA A 228 -6.57 31.56 34.73
N ARG A 229 -5.25 31.73 34.69
CA ARG A 229 -4.54 32.80 35.43
C ARG A 229 -4.94 34.18 34.93
N ASP A 230 -5.00 34.39 33.61
CA ASP A 230 -5.40 35.66 33.01
C ASP A 230 -6.85 36.02 33.37
N ALA A 231 -7.76 35.04 33.38
CA ALA A 231 -9.14 35.20 33.83
C ALA A 231 -9.23 35.56 35.32
N ALA A 232 -8.45 34.89 36.18
CA ALA A 232 -8.40 35.18 37.62
C ALA A 232 -7.85 36.59 37.90
N LEU A 233 -6.80 37.01 37.18
CA LEU A 233 -6.24 38.36 37.29
C LEU A 233 -7.24 39.42 36.82
N ALA A 234 -7.93 39.19 35.70
CA ALA A 234 -8.97 40.10 35.21
C ALA A 234 -10.12 40.25 36.23
N ALA A 235 -10.57 39.14 36.83
CA ALA A 235 -11.59 39.15 37.88
C ALA A 235 -11.12 39.92 39.14
N ALA A 236 -9.87 39.72 39.58
CA ALA A 236 -9.30 40.43 40.72
C ALA A 236 -9.17 41.95 40.46
N LEU A 237 -8.72 42.34 39.26
CA LEU A 237 -8.65 43.75 38.86
C LEU A 237 -10.02 44.41 38.81
N LEU A 238 -11.04 43.71 38.30
CA LEU A 238 -12.42 44.20 38.30
C LEU A 238 -12.97 44.36 39.73
N ALA A 239 -12.70 43.40 40.62
CA ALA A 239 -13.08 43.49 42.03
C ALA A 239 -12.40 44.69 42.72
N ALA A 240 -11.10 44.90 42.48
CA ALA A 240 -10.38 46.05 43.02
C ALA A 240 -10.94 47.39 42.51
N GLN A 241 -11.30 47.48 41.22
CA GLN A 241 -11.92 48.68 40.65
C GLN A 241 -13.30 48.97 41.26
N THR A 242 -14.12 47.94 41.47
CA THR A 242 -15.45 48.13 42.09
C THR A 242 -15.34 48.53 43.56
N GLU A 243 -14.37 47.99 44.31
CA GLU A 243 -14.10 48.44 45.67
C GLU A 243 -13.62 49.89 45.72
N GLN A 244 -12.69 50.28 44.83
CA GLN A 244 -12.20 51.65 44.75
C GLN A 244 -13.33 52.64 44.40
N ALA A 245 -14.23 52.27 43.48
CA ALA A 245 -15.42 53.06 43.16
C ALA A 245 -16.34 53.21 44.37
N ALA A 246 -16.59 52.13 45.11
CA ALA A 246 -17.40 52.17 46.33
C ALA A 246 -16.76 53.01 47.44
N GLN A 247 -15.43 53.00 47.57
CA GLN A 247 -14.70 53.86 48.51
C GLN A 247 -14.81 55.33 48.11
N ALA A 248 -14.67 55.66 46.83
CA ALA A 248 -14.87 57.01 46.31
C ALA A 248 -16.29 57.52 46.58
N ASP A 249 -17.31 56.68 46.35
CA ASP A 249 -18.71 57.02 46.64
C ASP A 249 -18.94 57.27 48.13
N ARG A 250 -18.32 56.47 49.01
CA ARG A 250 -18.36 56.68 50.46
C ARG A 250 -17.71 57.99 50.87
N LEU A 251 -16.55 58.33 50.30
CA LEU A 251 -15.88 59.60 50.58
C LEU A 251 -16.75 60.79 50.16
N VAL A 252 -17.35 60.73 48.97
CA VAL A 252 -18.29 61.75 48.49
C VAL A 252 -19.52 61.84 49.40
N ALA A 253 -20.05 60.73 49.90
CA ALA A 253 -21.16 60.73 50.85
C ALA A 253 -20.79 61.40 52.18
N VAL A 254 -19.62 61.04 52.76
CA VAL A 254 -19.11 61.65 53.99
C VAL A 254 -18.85 63.15 53.80
N GLU A 255 -18.30 63.57 52.66
CA GLU A 255 -18.11 64.99 52.35
C GLU A 255 -19.44 65.75 52.31
N ARG A 256 -20.49 65.17 51.70
CA ARG A 256 -21.84 65.76 51.71
C ARG A 256 -22.41 65.87 53.12
N GLU A 257 -22.27 64.82 53.94
CA GLU A 257 -22.71 64.83 55.33
C GLU A 257 -21.99 65.90 56.15
N LEU A 258 -20.66 66.00 56.02
CA LEU A 258 -19.87 67.04 56.66
C LEU A 258 -20.33 68.44 56.21
N ALA A 259 -20.51 68.66 54.91
CA ALA A 259 -21.01 69.93 54.38
C ALA A 259 -22.39 70.28 54.97
N GLN A 260 -23.28 69.29 55.11
CA GLN A 260 -24.59 69.47 55.73
C GLN A 260 -24.48 69.85 57.22
N VAL A 261 -23.60 69.18 57.98
CA VAL A 261 -23.31 69.52 59.39
C VAL A 261 -22.77 70.94 59.50
N TYR A 262 -21.82 71.32 58.64
CA TYR A 262 -21.22 72.67 58.61
C TYR A 262 -22.25 73.76 58.28
N GLN A 263 -23.26 73.44 57.47
CA GLN A 263 -24.35 74.37 57.12
C GLN A 263 -25.45 74.46 58.19
N SER A 264 -25.53 73.50 59.12
CA SER A 264 -26.56 73.46 60.16
C SER A 264 -26.51 74.67 61.13
N ARG A 265 -27.69 75.10 61.61
CA ARG A 265 -27.84 76.25 62.52
C ARG A 265 -27.08 76.07 63.85
N SER A 266 -27.06 74.85 64.39
CA SER A 266 -26.37 74.51 65.65
C SER A 266 -24.85 74.63 65.53
N TRP A 267 -24.27 74.25 64.38
CA TRP A 267 -22.85 74.42 64.12
C TRP A 267 -22.47 75.90 63.97
N ARG A 268 -23.29 76.70 63.27
CA ARG A 268 -23.06 78.15 63.14
C ARG A 268 -23.03 78.87 64.49
N PHE A 269 -23.90 78.46 65.41
CA PHE A 269 -23.95 79.01 66.77
C PHE A 269 -22.73 78.59 67.60
N THR A 270 -22.39 77.30 67.62
CA THR A 270 -21.23 76.77 68.38
C THR A 270 -19.87 77.19 67.81
N ARG A 271 -19.77 77.48 66.51
CA ARG A 271 -18.56 78.02 65.88
C ARG A 271 -18.16 79.39 66.46
N MET A 272 -19.12 80.28 66.74
CA MET A 272 -18.83 81.57 67.39
C MET A 272 -18.25 81.38 68.80
N PHE A 273 -18.79 80.42 69.58
CA PHE A 273 -18.27 80.12 70.92
C PHE A 273 -16.88 79.46 70.90
N ARG A 274 -16.55 78.65 69.88
CA ARG A 274 -15.21 78.05 69.74
C ARG A 274 -14.14 79.06 69.34
N ALA A 275 -14.49 80.09 68.56
CA ALA A 275 -13.56 81.17 68.21
C ALA A 275 -13.14 81.98 69.45
N LEU A 276 -14.07 82.22 70.39
CA LEU A 276 -13.81 82.92 71.66
C LEU A 276 -12.95 82.13 72.66
N ARG A 277 -12.74 80.83 72.47
CA ARG A 277 -11.92 79.99 73.37
C ARG A 277 -10.46 79.85 72.89
N ARG A 278 -10.14 80.39 71.72
CA ARG A 278 -8.78 80.41 71.14
C ARG A 278 -8.13 81.80 71.14
N SER A 279 -8.85 82.83 71.58
CA SER A 279 -8.33 84.15 72.00
C SER A 279 -8.09 84.14 73.50
#